data_AF-I0HS69-F1
#
_entry.id   AF-I0HS69-F1
#
_cell.length_a   1.000
_cell.length_b   1.000
_cell.length_c   1.000
_cell.angle_alpha   90.00
_cell.angle_beta   90.00
_cell.angle_gamma   90.00
#
_symmetry.space_group_name_H-M   'P 1'
#
loop_
_entity.id
_entity.type
_entity.pdbx_description
1 polymer ?
#
loop_
_entity_poly.entity_id
_entity_poly.type
_entity_poly.pdbx_seq_one_letter_code
_entity_poly.pdbx_strand_id
1 'polypeptide(L)'
;MDPARNATAAPPRTHDARELLREDHRRLQQLCEEYASLVEGDASAADCSGLLARIGGRLRIHARIEDEIFYPALPAGETLTQARAEHERLDRQLRRLTESAQADGGVAALAEALRRHAAFEEERLFPLAEGLDLAELGKRLRARRVELTGDYDQPS
;
A
#
# COMPACT_ATOMS: atom_id res chain seq x y z
N MET A 1 -39.33 18.77 14.31
CA MET A 1 -38.05 18.55 15.02
C MET A 1 -37.65 17.12 14.74
N ASP A 2 -36.85 16.92 13.69
CA ASP A 2 -36.36 15.61 13.29
C ASP A 2 -35.07 15.29 14.06
N PRO A 3 -35.02 14.23 14.89
CA PRO A 3 -33.78 13.82 15.50
C PRO A 3 -32.98 12.96 14.51
N ALA A 4 -31.87 13.55 14.05
CA ALA A 4 -30.57 12.93 13.76
C ALA A 4 -30.55 11.48 13.23
N ARG A 5 -30.17 11.37 11.95
CA ARG A 5 -29.60 10.15 11.36
C ARG A 5 -28.29 9.83 12.07
N ASN A 6 -28.32 8.82 12.94
CA ASN A 6 -27.14 8.24 13.56
C ASN A 6 -26.46 7.29 12.56
N ALA A 7 -25.43 7.76 11.86
CA ALA A 7 -24.55 6.90 11.06
C ALA A 7 -23.74 6.03 12.02
N THR A 8 -24.24 4.82 12.28
CA THR A 8 -23.51 3.82 13.05
C THR A 8 -22.50 3.17 12.11
N ALA A 9 -21.22 3.48 12.31
CA ALA A 9 -20.12 2.79 11.65
C ALA A 9 -20.24 1.28 11.92
N ALA A 10 -20.50 0.51 10.86
CA ALA A 10 -20.59 -0.94 10.92
C ALA A 10 -19.27 -1.55 11.44
N PRO A 11 -19.33 -2.70 12.17
CA PRO A 11 -18.13 -3.37 12.65
C PRO A 11 -17.21 -3.73 11.45
N PRO A 12 -15.87 -3.69 11.63
CA PRO A 12 -14.93 -4.02 10.57
C PRO A 12 -15.21 -5.45 10.10
N ARG A 13 -15.78 -5.58 8.90
CA ARG A 13 -15.92 -6.89 8.27
C ARG A 13 -14.56 -7.23 7.72
N THR A 14 -14.04 -8.41 8.06
CA THR A 14 -12.74 -8.99 7.65
C THR A 14 -12.51 -9.11 6.14
N HIS A 15 -13.39 -8.53 5.33
CA HIS A 15 -13.38 -8.54 3.88
C HIS A 15 -13.66 -7.15 3.27
N ASP A 16 -13.74 -6.09 4.08
CA ASP A 16 -13.96 -4.73 3.57
C ASP A 16 -12.68 -4.15 2.91
N ALA A 17 -12.86 -3.20 2.00
CA ALA A 17 -11.77 -2.61 1.22
C ALA A 17 -10.67 -1.97 2.09
N ARG A 18 -11.05 -1.30 3.19
CA ARG A 18 -10.10 -0.60 4.05
C ARG A 18 -9.21 -1.60 4.77
N GLU A 19 -9.78 -2.68 5.30
CA GLU A 19 -8.98 -3.70 5.98
C GLU A 19 -7.99 -4.38 5.03
N LEU A 20 -8.40 -4.65 3.79
CA LEU A 20 -7.49 -5.18 2.77
C LEU A 20 -6.29 -4.24 2.52
N LEU A 21 -6.54 -2.94 2.40
CA LEU A 21 -5.48 -1.96 2.19
C LEU A 21 -4.58 -1.82 3.44
N ARG A 22 -5.15 -1.86 4.65
CA ARG A 22 -4.36 -1.93 5.91
C ARG A 22 -3.47 -3.15 5.98
N GLU A 23 -3.97 -4.31 5.54
CA GLU A 23 -3.17 -5.54 5.47
C GLU A 23 -1.99 -5.36 4.51
N ASP A 24 -2.20 -4.71 3.36
CA ASP A 24 -1.12 -4.38 2.44
C ASP A 24 -0.10 -3.41 3.07
N HIS A 25 -0.55 -2.37 3.79
CA HIS A 25 0.32 -1.47 4.55
C HIS A 25 1.18 -2.22 5.57
N ARG A 26 0.55 -3.02 6.43
CA ARG A 26 1.24 -3.79 7.47
C ARG A 26 2.27 -4.73 6.85
N ARG A 27 1.91 -5.41 5.76
CA ARG A 27 2.81 -6.37 5.12
C ARG A 27 3.94 -5.66 4.35
N LEU A 28 3.74 -4.44 3.84
CA LEU A 28 4.84 -3.61 3.30
C LEU A 28 5.81 -3.19 4.40
N GLN A 29 5.31 -2.76 5.56
CA GLN A 29 6.16 -2.44 6.73
C GLN A 29 6.98 -3.64 7.20
N GLN A 30 6.34 -4.81 7.35
CA GLN A 30 7.03 -6.05 7.72
C GLN A 30 8.15 -6.42 6.75
N LEU A 31 7.96 -6.23 5.44
CA LEU A 31 9.03 -6.51 4.47
C LEU A 31 10.20 -5.54 4.60
N CYS A 32 9.94 -4.27 4.96
CA CYS A 32 11.01 -3.33 5.25
C CYS A 32 11.76 -3.69 6.54
N GLU A 33 11.07 -4.18 7.56
CA GLU A 33 11.68 -4.70 8.79
C GLU A 33 12.51 -5.96 8.50
N GLU A 34 11.95 -6.92 7.74
CA GLU A 34 12.66 -8.12 7.26
C GLU A 34 13.95 -7.72 6.52
N TYR A 35 13.92 -6.64 5.72
CA TYR A 35 15.11 -6.15 5.03
C TYR A 35 16.14 -5.57 5.97
N ALA A 36 15.72 -4.74 6.92
CA ALA A 36 16.63 -4.17 7.92
C ALA A 36 17.35 -5.28 8.69
N SER A 37 16.64 -6.32 9.13
CA SER A 37 17.22 -7.48 9.80
C SER A 37 18.16 -8.29 8.90
N LEU A 38 17.88 -8.41 7.60
CA LEU A 38 18.79 -9.09 6.67
C LEU A 38 20.12 -8.35 6.55
N VAL A 39 20.10 -7.03 6.42
CA VAL A 39 21.35 -6.27 6.27
C VAL A 39 22.19 -6.28 7.55
N GLU A 40 21.54 -6.21 8.72
CA GLU A 40 22.23 -6.37 10.02
C GLU A 40 22.87 -7.76 10.18
N GLY A 41 22.30 -8.79 9.54
CA GLY A 41 22.74 -10.18 9.60
C GLY A 41 23.79 -10.60 8.57
N ASP A 42 24.43 -9.65 7.88
CA ASP A 42 25.42 -9.91 6.81
C ASP A 42 24.85 -10.75 5.64
N ALA A 43 23.58 -10.51 5.29
CA ALA A 43 22.91 -11.19 4.19
C ALA A 43 23.58 -10.92 2.83
N SER A 44 23.43 -11.87 1.91
CA SER A 44 24.01 -11.72 0.58
C SER A 44 23.32 -10.60 -0.21
N ALA A 45 24.04 -10.00 -1.16
CA ALA A 45 23.46 -9.03 -2.09
C ALA A 45 22.25 -9.61 -2.87
N ALA A 46 22.24 -10.93 -3.11
CA ALA A 46 21.13 -11.62 -3.76
C ALA A 46 19.87 -11.66 -2.87
N ASP A 47 20.02 -11.93 -1.57
CA ASP A 47 18.90 -11.95 -0.62
C ASP A 47 18.28 -10.56 -0.47
N CYS A 48 19.12 -9.53 -0.34
CA CYS A 48 18.69 -8.13 -0.30
C CYS A 48 17.96 -7.73 -1.58
N SER A 49 18.50 -8.09 -2.75
CA SER A 49 17.88 -7.81 -4.05
C SER A 49 16.51 -8.51 -4.20
N GLY A 50 16.42 -9.78 -3.81
CA GLY A 50 15.16 -10.53 -3.85
C GLY A 50 14.09 -9.90 -2.96
N LEU A 51 14.47 -9.40 -1.78
CA LEU A 51 13.53 -8.75 -0.88
C LEU A 51 13.09 -7.36 -1.39
N LEU A 52 14.00 -6.56 -1.96
CA LEU A 52 13.64 -5.30 -2.61
C LEU A 52 12.69 -5.51 -3.79
N ALA A 53 12.91 -6.55 -4.60
CA ALA A 53 12.01 -6.92 -5.68
C ALA A 53 10.61 -7.26 -5.15
N ARG A 54 10.53 -8.01 -4.04
CA ARG A 54 9.26 -8.34 -3.37
C ARG A 54 8.53 -7.12 -2.81
N ILE A 55 9.27 -6.19 -2.18
CA ILE A 55 8.72 -4.91 -1.73
C ILE A 55 8.14 -4.14 -2.92
N GLY A 56 8.86 -4.09 -4.05
CA GLY A 56 8.44 -3.36 -5.23
C GLY A 56 7.24 -3.93 -5.95
N GLY A 57 7.18 -5.25 -6.12
CA GLY A 57 6.01 -5.91 -6.67
C GLY A 57 4.76 -5.58 -5.84
N ARG A 58 4.86 -5.71 -4.52
CA ARG A 58 3.74 -5.42 -3.61
C ARG A 58 3.33 -3.96 -3.60
N LEU A 59 4.29 -3.03 -3.54
CA LEU A 59 4.00 -1.59 -3.58
C LEU A 59 3.27 -1.20 -4.88
N ARG A 60 3.73 -1.70 -6.02
CA ARG A 60 3.10 -1.40 -7.32
C ARG A 60 1.71 -2.00 -7.45
N ILE A 61 1.51 -3.22 -6.96
CA ILE A 61 0.19 -3.85 -6.94
C ILE A 61 -0.76 -3.06 -6.03
N HIS A 62 -0.31 -2.70 -4.82
CA HIS A 62 -1.07 -1.92 -3.85
C HIS A 62 -1.49 -0.55 -4.42
N ALA A 63 -0.53 0.24 -4.92
CA ALA A 63 -0.82 1.54 -5.54
C ALA A 63 -1.80 1.41 -6.72
N ARG A 64 -1.63 0.38 -7.55
CA ARG A 64 -2.48 0.15 -8.73
C ARG A 64 -3.92 -0.20 -8.36
N ILE A 65 -4.14 -1.05 -7.36
CA ILE A 65 -5.51 -1.36 -6.93
C ILE A 65 -6.18 -0.16 -6.26
N GLU A 66 -5.44 0.70 -5.58
CA GLU A 66 -5.97 1.95 -5.05
C GLU A 66 -6.36 2.92 -6.17
N ASP A 67 -5.47 3.13 -7.13
CA ASP A 67 -5.69 4.02 -8.26
C ASP A 67 -6.84 3.60 -9.17
N GLU A 68 -6.96 2.30 -9.45
CA GLU A 68 -7.97 1.78 -10.39
C GLU A 68 -9.34 1.56 -9.72
N ILE A 69 -9.40 1.37 -8.39
CA ILE A 69 -10.63 0.89 -7.73
C ILE A 69 -10.99 1.73 -6.50
N PHE A 70 -10.06 1.98 -5.58
CA PHE A 70 -10.40 2.65 -4.32
C PHE A 70 -10.57 4.16 -4.51
N TYR A 71 -9.55 4.86 -5.02
CA TYR A 71 -9.59 6.31 -5.20
C TYR A 71 -10.71 6.79 -6.14
N PRO A 72 -11.07 6.11 -7.25
CA PRO A 72 -12.20 6.53 -8.08
C PRO A 72 -13.55 6.47 -7.37
N ALA A 73 -13.66 5.72 -6.27
CA ALA A 73 -14.88 5.66 -5.47
C ALA A 73 -14.98 6.80 -4.45
N LEU A 74 -13.88 7.53 -4.20
CA LEU A 74 -13.81 8.64 -3.24
C LEU A 74 -14.14 9.97 -3.93
N PRO A 75 -14.62 10.98 -3.18
CA PRO A 75 -14.75 12.33 -3.72
C PRO A 75 -13.40 12.87 -4.21
N ALA A 76 -13.39 13.43 -5.42
CA ALA A 76 -12.20 14.04 -5.99
C ALA A 76 -11.70 15.20 -5.12
N GLY A 77 -10.38 15.34 -5.01
CA GLY A 77 -9.77 16.41 -4.23
C GLY A 77 -8.25 16.33 -4.18
N GLU A 78 -7.64 17.36 -3.61
CA GLU A 78 -6.18 17.49 -3.46
C GLU A 78 -5.56 16.32 -2.69
N THR A 79 -6.29 15.74 -1.73
CA THR A 79 -5.82 14.58 -0.95
C THR A 79 -5.55 13.35 -1.83
N LEU A 80 -6.35 13.10 -2.86
CA LEU A 80 -6.11 12.01 -3.81
C LEU A 80 -4.89 12.31 -4.70
N THR A 81 -4.73 13.56 -5.13
CA THR A 81 -3.56 13.99 -5.90
C THR A 81 -2.27 13.81 -5.10
N GLN A 82 -2.30 14.16 -3.80
CA GLN A 82 -1.18 13.98 -2.89
C GLN A 82 -0.83 12.49 -2.71
N ALA A 83 -1.83 11.62 -2.52
CA ALA A 83 -1.60 10.19 -2.34
C ALA A 83 -0.91 9.57 -3.57
N ARG A 84 -1.39 9.88 -4.78
CA ARG A 84 -0.77 9.46 -6.05
C ARG A 84 0.66 9.96 -6.21
N ALA A 85 0.90 11.23 -5.88
CA ALA A 85 2.25 11.80 -5.95
C ALA A 85 3.22 11.09 -4.99
N GLU A 86 2.75 10.68 -3.81
CA GLU A 86 3.55 9.89 -2.88
C GLU A 86 3.79 8.45 -3.38
N HIS A 87 2.81 7.78 -4.02
CA HIS A 87 3.06 6.49 -4.69
C HIS A 87 4.19 6.55 -5.71
N GLU A 88 4.17 7.55 -6.59
CA GLU A 88 5.25 7.72 -7.58
C GLU A 88 6.60 7.99 -6.90
N ARG A 89 6.60 8.75 -5.81
CA ARG A 89 7.82 9.05 -5.04
C ARG A 89 8.39 7.79 -4.40
N LEU A 90 7.53 6.94 -3.85
CA LEU A 90 7.90 5.65 -3.26
C LEU A 90 8.47 4.69 -4.31
N ASP A 91 7.85 4.54 -5.49
CA ASP A 91 8.39 3.71 -6.57
C ASP A 91 9.75 4.23 -7.05
N ARG A 92 9.92 5.55 -7.23
CA ARG A 92 11.22 6.15 -7.58
C ARG A 92 12.28 5.89 -6.51
N GLN A 93 11.93 5.98 -5.23
CA GLN A 93 12.86 5.71 -4.15
C GLN A 93 13.29 4.24 -4.12
N LEU A 94 12.36 3.32 -4.33
CA LEU A 94 12.66 1.90 -4.39
C LEU A 94 13.52 1.51 -5.60
N ARG A 95 13.28 2.11 -6.78
CA ARG A 95 14.15 1.92 -7.95
C ARG A 95 15.58 2.32 -7.66
N ARG A 96 15.78 3.51 -7.07
CA ARG A 96 17.12 3.97 -6.65
C ARG A 96 17.79 3.00 -5.69
N LEU A 97 17.03 2.46 -4.72
CA LEU A 97 17.53 1.45 -3.80
C LEU A 97 17.96 0.15 -4.47
N THR A 98 17.21 -0.27 -5.50
CA THR A 98 17.53 -1.47 -6.28
C THR A 98 18.79 -1.26 -7.13
N GLU A 99 19.02 -0.03 -7.62
CA GLU A 99 20.18 0.34 -8.43
C GLU A 99 21.44 0.63 -7.60
N SER A 100 21.28 1.20 -6.40
CA SER A 100 22.39 1.51 -5.51
C SER A 100 22.74 0.29 -4.68
N ALA A 101 23.94 -0.26 -4.82
CA ALA A 101 24.48 -1.32 -3.96
C ALA A 101 24.72 -0.89 -2.48
N GLN A 102 24.11 0.22 -2.02
CA GLN A 102 24.20 0.76 -0.68
C GLN A 102 22.86 0.58 0.03
N ALA A 103 22.78 -0.48 0.84
CA ALA A 103 21.55 -0.97 1.44
C ALA A 103 21.09 -0.20 2.69
N ASP A 104 22.02 0.29 3.52
CA ASP A 104 21.72 0.56 4.93
C ASP A 104 20.94 1.86 5.22
N GLY A 105 21.07 2.90 4.40
CA GLY A 105 20.40 4.19 4.66
C GLY A 105 19.04 4.36 3.98
N GLY A 106 18.88 3.78 2.78
CA GLY A 106 17.72 4.07 1.95
C GLY A 106 16.47 3.28 2.34
N VAL A 107 16.62 2.07 2.90
CA VAL A 107 15.46 1.26 3.30
C VAL A 107 14.79 1.80 4.56
N ALA A 108 15.54 2.28 5.54
CA ALA A 108 14.95 2.99 6.69
C ALA A 108 14.12 4.21 6.22
N ALA A 109 14.66 4.98 5.27
CA ALA A 109 13.94 6.09 4.67
C ALA A 109 12.70 5.65 3.87
N LEU A 110 12.73 4.45 3.25
CA LEU A 110 11.59 3.90 2.51
C LEU A 110 10.50 3.44 3.46
N ALA A 111 10.86 2.71 4.53
CA ALA A 111 9.95 2.24 5.56
C ALA A 111 9.18 3.41 6.19
N GLU A 112 9.90 4.46 6.55
CA GLU A 112 9.35 5.68 7.14
C GLU A 112 8.46 6.45 6.14
N ALA A 113 8.81 6.47 4.84
CA ALA A 113 7.94 7.03 3.82
C ALA A 113 6.65 6.22 3.62
N LEU A 114 6.74 4.89 3.57
CA LEU A 114 5.58 4.00 3.50
C LEU A 114 4.67 4.15 4.73
N ARG A 115 5.26 4.36 5.92
CA ARG A 115 4.51 4.53 7.17
C ARG A 115 3.70 5.82 7.15
N ARG A 116 4.31 6.92 6.69
CA ARG A 116 3.61 8.20 6.53
C ARG A 116 2.52 8.12 5.46
N HIS A 117 2.78 7.44 4.36
CA HIS A 117 1.81 7.22 3.29
C HIS A 117 0.58 6.45 3.82
N ALA A 118 0.80 5.28 4.44
CA ALA A 118 -0.26 4.49 5.05
C ALA A 118 -1.07 5.29 6.08
N ALA A 119 -0.39 6.01 6.99
CA ALA A 119 -1.06 6.85 7.98
C ALA A 119 -1.91 7.96 7.34
N PHE A 120 -1.37 8.64 6.31
CA PHE A 120 -2.13 9.66 5.58
C PHE A 120 -3.41 9.10 4.98
N GLU A 121 -3.36 7.94 4.34
CA GLU A 121 -4.54 7.34 3.73
C GLU A 121 -5.55 6.86 4.75
N GLU A 122 -5.09 6.17 5.80
CA GLU A 122 -5.95 5.66 6.86
C GLU A 122 -6.65 6.79 7.63
N GLU A 123 -5.97 7.92 7.84
CA GLU A 123 -6.50 9.07 8.58
C GLU A 123 -7.30 10.04 7.70
N ARG A 124 -6.95 10.19 6.41
CA ARG A 124 -7.49 11.24 5.54
C ARG A 124 -8.37 10.72 4.41
N LEU A 125 -8.07 9.55 3.84
CA LEU A 125 -8.81 9.00 2.71
C LEU A 125 -9.87 7.98 3.14
N PHE A 126 -9.54 7.09 4.07
CA PHE A 126 -10.46 6.03 4.49
C PHE A 126 -11.77 6.56 5.12
N PRO A 127 -11.77 7.69 5.86
CA PRO A 127 -13.03 8.31 6.30
C PRO A 127 -13.91 8.79 5.13
N LEU A 128 -13.33 9.18 4.00
CA LEU A 128 -14.09 9.61 2.81
C LEU A 128 -14.84 8.45 2.13
N ALA A 129 -14.51 7.21 2.49
CA ALA A 129 -15.20 6.01 2.01
C ALA A 129 -16.45 5.67 2.85
N GLU A 130 -16.80 6.48 3.85
CA GLU A 130 -18.00 6.29 4.65
C GLU A 130 -19.26 6.34 3.77
N GLY A 131 -20.16 5.37 3.96
CA GLY A 131 -21.38 5.22 3.16
C GLY A 131 -21.20 4.47 1.84
N LEU A 132 -19.98 4.10 1.44
CA LEU A 132 -19.74 3.22 0.28
C LEU A 132 -19.94 1.74 0.62
N ASP A 133 -20.22 0.92 -0.39
CA ASP A 133 -20.20 -0.55 -0.24
C ASP A 133 -18.75 -1.06 -0.24
N LEU A 134 -18.15 -1.01 0.94
CA LEU A 134 -16.77 -1.44 1.15
C LEU A 134 -16.58 -2.96 0.99
N ALA A 135 -17.63 -3.76 1.13
CA ALA A 135 -17.54 -5.19 0.89
C ALA A 135 -17.40 -5.47 -0.61
N GLU A 136 -18.18 -4.76 -1.43
CA GLU A 136 -18.07 -4.86 -2.90
C GLU A 136 -16.75 -4.29 -3.42
N LEU A 137 -16.33 -3.11 -2.94
CA LEU A 137 -15.00 -2.59 -3.25
C LEU A 137 -13.90 -3.57 -2.86
N GLY A 138 -14.00 -4.21 -1.68
CA GLY A 138 -13.05 -5.22 -1.24
C GLY A 138 -12.98 -6.44 -2.17
N LYS A 139 -14.11 -6.89 -2.73
CA LYS A 139 -14.11 -7.98 -3.74
C LYS A 139 -13.39 -7.54 -5.02
N ARG A 140 -13.68 -6.34 -5.52
CA ARG A 140 -13.03 -5.77 -6.71
C ARG A 140 -11.52 -5.64 -6.53
N LEU A 141 -11.08 -5.10 -5.39
CA LEU A 141 -9.66 -5.00 -5.03
C LEU A 141 -8.98 -6.38 -5.02
N ARG A 142 -9.59 -7.39 -4.39
CA ARG A 142 -9.05 -8.77 -4.38
C ARG A 142 -8.94 -9.36 -5.78
N ALA A 143 -10.00 -9.27 -6.57
CA ALA A 143 -10.01 -9.80 -7.93
C ALA A 143 -8.89 -9.17 -8.76
N ARG A 144 -8.78 -7.84 -8.70
CA ARG A 144 -7.75 -7.12 -9.44
C ARG A 144 -6.34 -7.42 -8.96
N ARG A 145 -6.13 -7.55 -7.65
CA ARG A 145 -4.85 -7.98 -7.09
C ARG A 145 -4.43 -9.37 -7.58
N VAL A 146 -5.37 -10.31 -7.72
CA VAL A 146 -5.10 -11.65 -8.26
C VAL A 146 -4.65 -11.58 -9.71
N GLU A 147 -5.34 -10.79 -10.55
CA GLU A 147 -4.94 -10.56 -11.94
C GLU A 147 -3.53 -9.99 -12.03
N LEU A 148 -3.24 -8.93 -11.25
CA LEU A 148 -1.94 -8.29 -11.26
C LEU A 148 -0.83 -9.21 -10.75
N THR A 149 -1.08 -10.01 -9.71
CA THR A 149 -0.07 -10.93 -9.17
C THR A 149 0.27 -12.01 -10.20
N GLY A 150 -0.72 -12.52 -10.94
CA GLY A 150 -0.49 -13.46 -12.04
C GLY A 150 0.36 -12.86 -13.18
N ASP A 151 0.20 -11.56 -13.46
CA ASP A 151 1.02 -10.84 -14.45
C ASP A 151 2.46 -10.60 -13.97
N TYR A 152 2.69 -10.40 -12.66
CA TYR A 152 4.02 -10.17 -12.08
C TYR A 152 4.85 -11.45 -11.85
N ASP A 153 4.22 -12.63 -11.78
CA ASP A 153 4.90 -13.93 -11.68
C ASP A 153 5.35 -14.49 -13.05
N GLN A 154 5.06 -13.79 -14.15
CA GLN A 154 5.62 -14.13 -15.47
C GLN A 154 7.08 -13.62 -15.53
N PRO A 155 8.07 -14.48 -15.79
CA PRO A 155 9.44 -14.02 -15.99
C PRO A 155 9.48 -13.11 -17.22
N SER A 156 9.97 -11.88 -17.03
CA SER A 156 10.39 -11.01 -18.16
C SER A 156 11.46 -11.67 -19.00
#